data_AF-A0A3E3DUI0-F1
#
_entry.id   AF-A0A3E3DUI0-F1
#
_cell.length_a   1.000
_cell.length_b   1.000
_cell.length_c   1.000
_cell.angle_alpha   90.00
_cell.angle_beta   90.00
_cell.angle_gamma   90.00
#
_symmetry.space_group_name_H-M   'P 1'
#
loop_
_entity.id
_entity.type
_entity.pdbx_description
1 polymer ?
#
loop_
_entity_poly.entity_id
_entity_poly.type
_entity_poly.pdbx_seq_one_letter_code
_entity_poly.pdbx_strand_id
1 'polypeptide(L)'
;MKIDATSIALILSILSPIITSFMNNKHQLKMHDLNFYQAHRAEVLEHYISATGKAITYHSSQNTGNYNEAYGEVLIYINDKILDKVQKLNILINNSSYDSYIRAKAVSIFDEICVFLRNDLPRKPSK
;
A
#
# COMPACT_ATOMS: atom_id res chain seq x y z
N MET A 1 -8.14 -27.84 -52.80
CA MET A 1 -7.33 -28.29 -51.65
C MET A 1 -8.26 -28.39 -50.46
N LYS A 2 -8.64 -29.60 -50.03
CA LYS A 2 -9.50 -29.79 -48.86
C LYS A 2 -8.61 -29.69 -47.62
N ILE A 3 -9.04 -28.90 -46.64
CA ILE A 3 -8.33 -28.78 -45.37
C ILE A 3 -8.85 -29.93 -44.51
N ASP A 4 -8.00 -30.92 -44.25
CA ASP A 4 -8.34 -32.08 -43.43
C ASP A 4 -8.07 -31.78 -41.96
N ALA A 5 -8.73 -32.52 -41.05
CA ALA A 5 -8.63 -32.31 -39.61
C ALA A 5 -7.18 -32.36 -39.08
N THR A 6 -6.31 -33.14 -39.73
CA THR A 6 -4.87 -33.23 -39.46
C THR A 6 -4.12 -31.93 -39.79
N SER A 7 -4.46 -31.24 -40.87
CA SER A 7 -3.88 -29.94 -41.22
C SER A 7 -4.27 -28.86 -40.22
N ILE A 8 -5.52 -28.91 -39.71
CA ILE A 8 -6.00 -27.98 -38.66
C ILE A 8 -5.27 -28.25 -37.34
N ALA A 9 -5.11 -29.52 -36.96
CA ALA A 9 -4.38 -29.92 -35.75
C ALA A 9 -2.91 -29.49 -35.78
N LEU A 10 -2.25 -29.59 -36.93
CA LEU A 10 -0.86 -29.15 -37.11
C LEU A 10 -0.72 -27.63 -36.92
N ILE A 11 -1.63 -26.84 -37.50
CA ILE A 11 -1.63 -25.38 -37.36
C ILE A 11 -1.90 -24.98 -35.90
N LEU A 12 -2.86 -25.63 -35.23
CA LEU A 12 -3.18 -25.36 -33.82
C LEU A 12 -2.04 -25.75 -32.88
N SER A 13 -1.32 -26.85 -33.17
CA SER A 13 -0.14 -27.29 -32.41
C SER A 13 0.99 -26.25 -32.42
N ILE A 14 1.18 -25.55 -33.53
CA ILE A 14 2.21 -24.51 -33.67
C ILE A 14 1.75 -23.19 -33.05
N LEU A 15 0.47 -22.83 -33.18
CA LEU A 15 -0.08 -21.58 -32.65
C LEU A 15 -0.35 -21.63 -31.13
N SER A 16 -0.67 -22.79 -30.58
CA SER A 16 -1.04 -22.96 -29.17
C SER A 16 0.09 -22.51 -28.19
N PRO A 17 1.37 -22.89 -28.38
CA PRO A 17 2.48 -22.39 -27.56
C PRO A 17 2.67 -20.88 -27.63
N ILE A 18 2.39 -20.27 -28.79
CA ILE A 18 2.55 -18.83 -29.03
C ILE A 18 1.46 -18.04 -28.29
N ILE A 19 0.19 -18.47 -28.42
CA ILE A 19 -0.94 -17.87 -27.72
C ILE A 19 -0.77 -18.03 -26.20
N THR A 20 -0.39 -19.22 -25.75
CA THR A 20 -0.13 -19.52 -24.34
C THR A 20 1.02 -18.67 -23.79
N SER A 21 2.11 -18.49 -24.54
CA SER A 21 3.22 -17.63 -24.11
C SER A 21 2.82 -16.17 -24.01
N PHE A 22 2.02 -15.65 -24.94
CA PHE A 22 1.52 -14.27 -24.88
C PHE A 22 0.60 -14.05 -23.67
N MET A 23 -0.31 -14.99 -23.41
CA MET A 23 -1.18 -14.96 -22.23
C MET A 23 -0.37 -15.04 -20.93
N ASN A 24 0.59 -15.96 -20.85
CA ASN A 24 1.45 -16.12 -19.68
C ASN A 24 2.30 -14.88 -19.42
N ASN A 25 2.86 -14.26 -20.46
CA ASN A 25 3.68 -13.07 -20.32
C ASN A 25 2.84 -11.87 -19.82
N LYS A 26 1.65 -11.65 -20.41
CA LYS A 26 0.73 -10.60 -19.95
C LYS A 26 0.28 -10.80 -18.50
N HIS A 27 0.00 -12.04 -18.11
CA HIS A 27 -0.36 -12.37 -16.73
C HIS A 27 0.82 -12.14 -15.78
N GLN A 28 2.03 -12.56 -16.14
CA GLN A 28 3.23 -12.35 -15.34
C GLN A 28 3.55 -10.87 -15.13
N LEU A 29 3.45 -10.05 -16.18
CA LEU A 29 3.62 -8.59 -16.07
C LEU A 29 2.59 -7.98 -15.11
N LYS A 30 1.30 -8.33 -15.28
CA LYS A 30 0.24 -7.85 -14.38
C LYS A 30 0.47 -8.25 -12.93
N MET A 31 0.93 -9.48 -12.70
CA MET A 31 1.25 -9.97 -11.34
C MET A 31 2.47 -9.26 -10.77
N HIS A 32 3.50 -8.99 -11.58
CA HIS A 32 4.68 -8.24 -11.17
C HIS A 32 4.30 -6.82 -10.73
N ASP A 33 3.51 -6.10 -11.53
CA ASP A 33 3.06 -4.74 -11.22
C ASP A 33 2.19 -4.70 -9.96
N LEU A 34 1.29 -5.67 -9.80
CA LEU A 34 0.46 -5.80 -8.60
C LEU A 34 1.31 -6.07 -7.35
N ASN A 35 2.30 -6.96 -7.46
CA ASN A 35 3.21 -7.27 -6.36
C ASN A 35 4.08 -6.07 -5.99
N PHE A 36 4.58 -5.33 -6.98
CA PHE A 36 5.35 -4.11 -6.76
C PHE A 36 4.51 -3.05 -6.06
N TYR A 37 3.29 -2.79 -6.54
CA TYR A 37 2.37 -1.84 -5.93
C TYR A 37 2.04 -2.22 -4.49
N GLN A 38 1.75 -3.50 -4.21
CA GLN A 38 1.45 -3.95 -2.85
C GLN A 38 2.65 -3.89 -1.92
N ALA A 39 3.84 -4.24 -2.40
CA ALA A 39 5.07 -4.16 -1.61
C ALA A 39 5.40 -2.70 -1.25
N HIS A 40 5.36 -1.81 -2.23
CA HIS A 40 5.65 -0.39 -1.99
C HIS A 40 4.57 0.27 -1.11
N ARG A 41 3.29 -0.08 -1.30
CA ARG A 41 2.22 0.34 -0.39
C ARG A 41 2.49 -0.07 1.04
N ALA A 42 2.94 -1.31 1.28
CA ALA A 42 3.23 -1.79 2.63
C ALA A 42 4.40 -1.01 3.25
N GLU A 43 5.46 -0.77 2.48
CA GLU A 43 6.62 0.03 2.91
C GLU A 43 6.22 1.46 3.33
N VAL A 44 5.44 2.15 2.50
CA VAL A 44 4.97 3.51 2.79
C VAL A 44 4.10 3.53 4.05
N LEU A 45 3.21 2.55 4.22
CA LEU A 45 2.35 2.45 5.41
C LEU A 45 3.18 2.16 6.68
N GLU A 46 4.16 1.26 6.60
CA GLU A 46 5.07 0.96 7.72
C GLU A 46 5.92 2.19 8.10
N HIS A 47 6.45 2.90 7.10
CA HIS A 47 7.18 4.13 7.30
C HIS A 47 6.32 5.19 7.99
N TYR A 48 5.09 5.41 7.52
CA TYR A 48 4.13 6.33 8.13
C TYR A 48 3.82 5.95 9.59
N ILE A 49 3.50 4.68 9.87
CA ILE A 49 3.19 4.23 11.24
C ILE A 49 4.38 4.47 12.17
N SER A 50 5.59 4.13 11.72
CA SER A 50 6.83 4.31 12.48
C SER A 50 7.13 5.78 12.76
N ALA A 51 7.06 6.64 11.73
CA ALA A 51 7.33 8.06 11.85
C ALA A 51 6.29 8.76 12.75
N THR A 52 5.01 8.39 12.60
CA THR A 52 3.90 8.90 13.41
C THR A 52 4.09 8.54 14.89
N GLY A 53 4.39 7.28 15.20
CA GLY A 53 4.64 6.85 16.59
C GLY A 53 5.80 7.61 17.25
N LYS A 54 6.87 7.88 16.50
CA LYS A 54 8.01 8.68 16.96
C LYS A 54 7.63 10.13 17.21
N ALA A 55 6.90 10.76 16.28
CA ALA A 55 6.45 12.15 16.41
C ALA A 55 5.49 12.35 17.59
N ILE A 56 4.61 11.37 17.86
CA ILE A 56 3.70 11.42 18.99
C ILE A 56 4.44 11.25 20.33
N THR A 57 5.37 10.29 20.38
CA THR A 57 6.09 9.92 21.62
C THR A 57 7.12 10.99 22.01
N TYR A 58 7.88 11.47 21.03
CA TYR A 58 8.90 12.49 21.22
C TYR A 58 8.75 13.57 20.15
N HIS A 59 7.97 14.60 20.48
CA HIS A 59 7.64 15.70 19.58
C HIS A 59 8.81 16.66 19.44
N SER A 60 9.72 16.34 18.53
CA SER A 60 10.88 17.15 18.19
C SER A 60 10.78 17.60 16.74
N SER A 61 11.47 18.70 16.39
CA SER A 61 11.51 19.18 15.00
C SER A 61 11.94 18.10 14.01
N GLN A 62 12.88 17.25 14.40
CA GLN A 62 13.34 16.14 13.55
C GLN A 62 12.24 15.09 13.34
N ASN A 63 11.59 14.65 14.43
CA ASN A 63 10.57 13.61 14.33
C ASN A 63 9.32 14.11 13.61
N THR A 64 8.92 15.36 13.84
CA THR A 64 7.81 16.00 13.11
C THR A 64 8.17 16.19 11.64
N GLY A 65 9.42 16.53 11.31
CA GLY A 65 9.92 16.56 9.93
C GLY A 65 9.78 15.21 9.22
N ASN A 66 10.30 14.14 9.84
CA ASN A 66 10.20 12.78 9.29
C ASN A 66 8.74 12.32 9.15
N TYR A 67 7.88 12.69 10.11
CA TYR A 67 6.44 12.43 10.00
C TYR A 67 5.81 13.15 8.82
N ASN A 68 6.13 14.43 8.59
CA ASN A 68 5.56 15.21 7.51
C ASN A 68 5.95 14.67 6.12
N GLU A 69 7.17 14.17 5.98
CA GLU A 69 7.63 13.44 4.79
C GLU A 69 6.76 12.19 4.57
N ALA A 70 6.66 11.32 5.58
CA ALA A 70 5.88 10.10 5.49
C ALA A 70 4.36 10.37 5.32
N TYR A 71 3.83 11.47 5.85
CA TYR A 71 2.44 11.89 5.66
C TYR A 71 2.13 12.19 4.20
N GLY A 72 3.04 12.87 3.48
CA GLY A 72 2.85 13.15 2.05
C GLY A 72 2.73 11.88 1.23
N GLU A 73 3.60 10.90 1.49
CA GLU A 73 3.63 9.62 0.79
C GLU A 73 2.39 8.78 1.08
N VAL A 74 1.97 8.71 2.34
CA VAL A 74 0.88 7.81 2.75
C VAL A 74 -0.45 8.18 2.09
N LEU A 75 -0.71 9.47 1.84
CA LEU A 75 -1.96 9.96 1.25
C LEU A 75 -2.28 9.36 -0.12
N ILE A 76 -1.26 8.88 -0.84
CA ILE A 76 -1.43 8.20 -2.14
C ILE A 76 -2.09 6.82 -1.97
N TYR A 77 -1.89 6.19 -0.82
CA TYR A 77 -2.22 4.78 -0.58
C TYR A 77 -3.36 4.54 0.43
N ILE A 78 -3.77 5.56 1.18
CA ILE A 78 -4.82 5.40 2.19
C ILE A 78 -6.22 5.35 1.57
N ASN A 79 -7.13 4.68 2.26
CA ASN A 79 -8.54 4.64 1.90
C ASN A 79 -9.27 5.91 2.38
N ASP A 80 -10.23 6.40 1.61
CA ASP A 80 -11.11 7.53 1.97
C ASP A 80 -11.76 7.38 3.35
N LYS A 81 -12.04 6.14 3.78
CA LYS A 81 -12.61 5.82 5.10
C LYS A 81 -11.76 6.27 6.28
N ILE A 82 -10.44 6.38 6.12
CA ILE A 82 -9.51 6.82 7.16
C ILE A 82 -8.87 8.17 6.87
N LEU A 83 -9.09 8.75 5.68
CA LEU A 83 -8.50 10.03 5.29
C LEU A 83 -8.77 11.14 6.30
N ASP A 84 -10.00 11.27 6.76
CA ASP A 84 -10.38 12.24 7.79
C ASP A 84 -9.60 12.04 9.10
N LYS A 85 -9.36 10.78 9.52
CA LYS A 85 -8.58 10.48 10.72
C LYS A 85 -7.11 10.84 10.55
N VAL A 86 -6.52 10.48 9.41
CA VAL A 86 -5.12 10.80 9.07
C VAL A 86 -4.92 12.32 9.02
N GLN A 87 -5.86 13.07 8.43
CA GLN A 87 -5.81 14.54 8.40
C GLN A 87 -5.98 15.16 9.79
N LYS A 88 -6.91 14.65 10.61
CA LYS A 88 -7.06 15.10 12.00
C LYS A 88 -5.80 14.85 12.82
N LEU A 89 -5.16 13.71 12.62
CA LEU A 89 -3.89 13.41 13.28
C LEU A 89 -2.79 14.38 12.85
N ASN A 90 -2.72 14.71 11.56
CA ASN A 90 -1.78 15.70 11.04
C ASN A 90 -1.95 17.08 11.68
N ILE A 91 -3.20 17.53 11.87
CA ILE A 91 -3.50 18.80 12.57
C ILE A 91 -3.02 18.77 14.02
N LEU A 92 -3.18 17.63 14.71
CA LEU A 92 -2.72 17.49 16.09
C LEU A 92 -1.20 17.48 16.18
N ILE A 93 -0.52 16.72 15.32
CA ILE A 93 0.94 16.61 15.32
C ILE A 93 1.59 17.93 14.92
N ASN A 94 1.04 18.68 13.97
CA ASN A 94 1.59 19.98 13.56
C ASN A 94 1.06 21.16 14.39
N ASN A 95 0.42 20.90 15.53
CA ASN A 95 -0.06 21.96 16.41
C ASN A 95 1.11 22.66 17.11
N SER A 96 1.15 24.00 17.05
CA SER A 96 2.21 24.80 17.69
C SER A 96 2.18 24.74 19.22
N SER A 97 1.04 24.38 19.80
CA SER A 97 0.81 24.22 21.25
C SER A 97 0.78 22.75 21.67
N TYR A 98 1.57 21.89 21.01
CA TYR A 98 1.61 20.45 21.27
C TYR A 98 1.92 20.15 22.75
N ASP A 99 0.93 19.63 23.48
CA ASP A 99 1.01 19.34 24.90
C ASP A 99 0.55 17.90 25.23
N SER A 100 0.43 17.58 26.52
CA SER A 100 0.00 16.26 26.97
C SER A 100 -1.43 15.90 26.57
N TYR A 101 -2.34 16.88 26.49
CA TYR A 101 -3.73 16.68 26.09
C TYR A 101 -3.83 16.40 24.59
N ILE A 102 -3.16 17.21 23.77
CA ILE A 102 -3.07 17.00 22.32
C ILE A 102 -2.40 15.65 22.04
N ARG A 103 -1.33 15.30 22.75
CA ARG A 103 -0.68 14.00 22.63
C ARG A 103 -1.65 12.86 22.92
N ALA A 104 -2.43 12.92 23.99
CA ALA A 104 -3.39 11.87 24.32
C ALA A 104 -4.44 11.69 23.21
N LYS A 105 -4.92 12.78 22.62
CA LYS A 105 -5.85 12.74 21.49
C LYS A 105 -5.19 12.18 20.22
N ALA A 106 -3.93 12.54 19.96
CA ALA A 106 -3.15 12.03 18.84
C ALA A 106 -2.93 10.52 18.96
N VAL A 107 -2.60 10.01 20.15
CA VAL A 107 -2.49 8.57 20.44
C VAL A 107 -3.81 7.86 20.13
N SER A 108 -4.94 8.38 20.63
CA SER A 108 -6.26 7.76 20.38
C SER A 108 -6.58 7.64 18.89
N ILE A 109 -6.35 8.71 18.11
CA ILE A 109 -6.61 8.69 16.67
C ILE A 109 -5.61 7.76 15.95
N PHE A 110 -4.35 7.74 16.37
CA PHE A 110 -3.33 6.87 15.81
C PHE A 110 -3.64 5.39 16.04
N ASP A 111 -4.14 5.03 17.22
CA ASP A 111 -4.57 3.66 17.53
C ASP A 111 -5.73 3.23 16.62
N GLU A 112 -6.71 4.11 16.41
CA GLU A 112 -7.83 3.86 15.49
C GLU A 112 -7.34 3.65 14.04
N ILE A 113 -6.37 4.44 13.59
CA ILE A 113 -5.74 4.27 12.26
C ILE A 113 -5.03 2.91 12.18
N CYS A 114 -4.23 2.55 13.19
CA CYS A 114 -3.53 1.26 13.24
C CYS A 114 -4.52 0.07 13.22
N VAL A 115 -5.62 0.17 13.97
CA VAL A 115 -6.68 -0.85 14.00
C VAL A 115 -7.35 -1.00 12.63
N PHE A 116 -7.60 0.10 11.94
CA PHE A 116 -8.17 0.06 10.59
C PHE A 116 -7.18 -0.57 9.59
N LEU A 117 -5.93 -0.10 9.58
CA LEU A 117 -4.88 -0.60 8.67
C LEU A 117 -4.59 -2.09 8.88
N ARG A 118 -4.66 -2.59 10.13
CA ARG A 118 -4.54 -4.02 10.44
C ARG A 118 -5.55 -4.89 9.67
N ASN A 119 -6.74 -4.36 9.40
CA ASN A 119 -7.80 -5.09 8.69
C ASN A 119 -7.71 -4.94 7.16
N ASP A 120 -6.90 -3.99 6.67
CA ASP A 120 -6.80 -3.59 5.26
C ASP A 120 -5.44 -3.95 4.61
N LEU A 121 -4.44 -4.31 5.43
CA LEU A 121 -3.16 -4.81 4.94
C LEU A 121 -3.30 -6.28 4.49
N PRO A 122 -2.84 -6.65 3.28
CA PRO A 122 -2.78 -8.04 2.87
C PRO A 122 -1.82 -8.79 3.82
N ARG A 123 -2.36 -9.65 4.68
CA ARG A 123 -1.53 -10.52 5.53
C ARG A 123 -0.72 -11.43 4.61
N LYS A 124 0.60 -11.35 4.71
CA LYS A 124 1.50 -12.39 4.20
C LYS A 124 0.96 -13.72 4.75
N PRO A 125 0.69 -14.75 3.93
CA PRO A 125 0.42 -16.07 4.48
C PRO A 125 1.63 -16.45 5.33
N SER A 126 1.38 -16.77 6.60
CA SER A 126 2.38 -17.34 7.50
C SER A 126 2.97 -18.57 6.78
N LYS A 127 4.27 -18.49 6.47
CA LYS A 127 5.04 -19.63 5.96
C LYS A 127 5.04 -20.76 6.97
#